data_AF-A0A563CNM0-F1
#
_entry.id   AF-A0A563CNM0-F1
#
_cell.length_a   1.000
_cell.length_b   1.000
_cell.length_c   1.000
_cell.angle_alpha   90.00
_cell.angle_beta   90.00
_cell.angle_gamma   90.00
#
_symmetry.space_group_name_H-M   'P 1'
#
loop_
_entity.id
_entity.type
_entity.pdbx_description
1 polymer ?
#
loop_
_entity_poly.entity_id
_entity_poly.type
_entity_poly.pdbx_seq_one_letter_code
_entity_poly.pdbx_strand_id
1 'polypeptide(L)' 'MSLVANPDQIILVDKPAGISSFGVVAIVRRHLTRLLGRRVKVGHCGTLDPFATGLLI' A
#
# COMPACT_ATOMS: atom_id res chain seq x y z
N MET A 1 -10.89 19.04 -2.75
CA MET A 1 -10.16 18.21 -1.78
C MET A 1 -8.73 18.04 -2.28
N SER A 2 -7.81 18.96 -1.95
CA SER A 2 -6.42 18.80 -2.40
C SER A 2 -5.73 17.79 -1.48
N LEU A 3 -5.35 16.64 -2.04
CA LEU A 3 -4.53 15.67 -1.33
C LEU A 3 -3.09 16.20 -1.36
N VAL A 4 -2.75 16.98 -0.34
CA VAL A 4 -1.35 17.21 -0.01
C VAL A 4 -0.85 15.88 0.55
N ALA A 5 -0.15 15.10 -0.27
CA ALA A 5 0.51 13.88 0.15
C ALA A 5 1.68 14.27 1.07
N ASN A 6 1.38 14.40 2.36
CA ASN A 6 2.40 14.59 3.39
C ASN A 6 3.29 13.33 3.40
N PRO A 7 4.62 13.47 3.51
CA PRO A 7 5.56 12.37 3.40
C PRO A 7 5.43 11.26 4.46
N ASP A 8 4.59 11.45 5.48
CA ASP A 8 4.48 10.58 6.66
C ASP A 8 3.07 9.96 6.84
N GLN A 9 2.48 9.45 5.76
CA GLN A 9 1.17 8.78 5.83
C GLN A 9 1.31 7.27 5.97
N ILE A 10 0.56 6.70 6.91
CA ILE A 10 0.42 5.25 7.11
C ILE A 10 -0.93 4.82 6.51
N ILE A 11 -0.93 3.75 5.73
CA ILE A 11 -2.15 3.16 5.15
C ILE A 11 -2.35 1.80 5.80
N LEU A 12 -3.44 1.67 6.56
CA LEU A 12 -3.82 0.39 7.15
C LEU A 12 -4.61 -0.40 6.11
N VAL A 13 -4.10 -1.57 5.73
CA VAL A 13 -4.76 -2.46 4.77
C VAL A 13 -5.14 -3.75 5.47
N ASP A 14 -6.42 -4.12 5.43
CA ASP A 14 -6.82 -5.49 5.71
C ASP A 14 -6.49 -6.35 4.47
N LYS A 15 -5.37 -7.08 4.53
CA LYS A 15 -4.87 -7.87 3.40
C LYS A 15 -5.76 -9.11 3.22
N PRO A 16 -6.37 -9.32 2.05
CA PRO A 16 -7.08 -10.57 1.79
C PRO A 16 -6.11 -11.74 1.56
N ALA A 17 -6.63 -12.97 1.66
CA ALA A 17 -5.90 -14.15 1.24
C ALA A 17 -5.74 -14.17 -0.29
N GLY A 18 -4.71 -14.86 -0.78
CA GLY A 18 -4.42 -15.02 -2.21
C GLY A 18 -3.58 -13.89 -2.83
N ILE A 19 -3.22 -12.86 -2.07
CA ILE A 19 -2.30 -11.80 -2.52
C ILE A 19 -1.09 -11.70 -1.59
N SER A 20 0.11 -11.55 -2.18
CA SER A 20 1.32 -11.27 -1.42
C SER A 20 1.31 -9.84 -0.85
N SER A 21 2.02 -9.62 0.25
CA SER A 21 2.20 -8.28 0.82
C SER A 21 2.79 -7.29 -0.19
N PHE A 22 3.75 -7.73 -1.01
CA PHE A 22 4.29 -6.91 -2.11
C PHE A 22 3.25 -6.61 -3.20
N GLY A 23 2.31 -7.53 -3.46
CA GLY A 23 1.20 -7.30 -4.38
C GLY A 23 0.30 -6.15 -3.91
N VAL A 24 0.00 -6.08 -2.61
CA VAL A 24 -0.73 -4.94 -2.02
C VAL A 24 0.04 -3.63 -2.23
N VAL A 25 1.33 -3.60 -1.90
CA VAL A 25 2.19 -2.42 -2.11
C VAL A 25 2.20 -1.98 -3.57
N ALA A 26 2.26 -2.92 -4.52
CA ALA A 26 2.25 -2.62 -5.94
C ALA A 26 0.94 -1.96 -6.39
N ILE A 27 -0.21 -2.43 -5.89
CA ILE A 27 -1.53 -1.84 -6.13
C ILE A 27 -1.56 -0.42 -5.58
N VAL A 28 -1.27 -0.23 -4.28
CA VAL A 28 -1.28 1.07 -3.62
C VAL A 28 -0.37 2.07 -4.33
N ARG A 29 0.88 1.67 -4.61
CA ARG A 29 1.85 2.50 -5.33
C ARG A 29 1.35 2.94 -6.70
N ARG A 30 0.71 2.03 -7.46
CA ARG A 30 0.13 2.35 -8.78
C ARG A 30 -0.98 3.37 -8.67
N HIS A 31 -1.91 3.20 -7.72
CA HIS A 31 -3.00 4.14 -7.50
C HIS A 31 -2.48 5.53 -7.12
N LEU A 32 -1.60 5.61 -6.12
CA LEU A 32 -1.03 6.90 -5.66
C LEU A 32 -0.19 7.58 -6.74
N THR A 33 0.61 6.82 -7.51
CA THR A 33 1.42 7.38 -8.59
C THR A 33 0.55 8.03 -9.67
N ARG A 34 -0.59 7.40 -10.01
CA ARG A 34 -1.56 7.96 -10.98
C ARG A 34 -2.26 9.19 -10.43
N LEU A 35 -2.70 9.16 -9.17
CA LEU A 35 -3.41 10.27 -8.54
C LEU A 35 -2.51 11.52 -8.37
N LEU A 36 -1.24 11.32 -8.05
CA LEU A 36 -0.31 12.42 -7.75
C LEU A 36 0.53 12.85 -8.96
N GLY A 37 0.42 12.16 -10.10
CA GLY A 37 1.19 12.48 -11.32
C GLY A 37 2.70 12.29 -11.20
N ARG A 38 3.18 11.60 -10.16
CA ARG A 38 4.61 11.35 -9.91
C ARG A 38 4.82 10.02 -9.21
N ARG A 39 6.00 9.42 -9.38
CA ARG A 39 6.35 8.16 -8.71
C ARG A 39 6.35 8.34 -7.20
N VAL A 40 5.65 7.45 -6.50
CA VAL A 40 5.55 7.44 -5.03
C VAL A 40 6.35 6.25 -4.47
N LYS A 41 7.06 6.48 -3.37
CA LYS A 41 7.72 5.42 -2.59
C LYS A 41 6.71 4.86 -1.60
N VAL A 42 6.56 3.53 -1.60
CA VAL A 42 5.64 2.80 -0.71
C VAL A 42 6.37 1.55 -0.24
N GLY A 43 6.22 1.21 1.03
CA GLY A 43 6.73 -0.01 1.66
C GLY A 43 5.68 -0.59 2.60
N HIS A 44 6.04 -1.66 3.31
CA HIS A 44 5.22 -2.24 4.38
C HIS A 44 6.10 -2.56 5.61
N CYS A 45 5.51 -2.63 6.80
CA CYS A 45 6.23 -2.83 8.07
C CYS A 45 6.38 -4.30 8.49
N GLY A 46 6.02 -5.24 7.62
CA GLY A 46 6.18 -6.68 7.86
C GLY A 46 5.50 -7.49 6.78
N THR A 47 6.04 -8.65 6.44
CA THR A 47 5.45 -9.52 5.41
C THR A 47 4.40 -10.43 6.05
N LEU A 48 3.18 -10.39 5.50
CA LEU A 48 2.22 -11.47 5.65
C LEU A 48 2.31 -12.43 4.46
N ASP A 49 2.19 -13.72 4.74
CA ASP A 49 2.14 -14.78 3.72
C ASP A 49 0.99 -14.56 2.73
N PRO A 50 1.10 -15.05 1.48
CA PRO A 50 0.04 -14.90 0.48
C PRO A 50 -1.32 -15.43 0.95
N PHE A 51 -1.36 -16.54 1.69
CA PHE A 51 -2.59 -17.12 2.21
C PHE A 51 -3.09 -16.47 3.51
N ALA A 52 -2.23 -15.72 4.23
CA ALA A 52 -2.62 -15.05 5.47
C ALA A 52 -3.57 -13.87 5.19
N THR A 53 -4.42 -13.54 6.16
CA THR A 53 -5.28 -12.34 6.15
C THR A 53 -4.90 -11.40 7.29
N GLY A 54 -5.42 -10.18 7.27
CA GLY A 54 -5.33 -9.25 8.39
C GLY A 54 -4.48 -8.02 8.10
N LEU A 55 -4.14 -7.30 9.18
CA LEU A 55 -3.55 -5.98 9.09
C LEU A 55 -2.14 -5.99 8.48
N LEU A 56 -2.00 -5.31 7.34
CA LEU A 56 -0.75 -4.90 6.72
C LEU A 56 -0.62 -3.37 6.87
N ILE A 57 0.54 -2.94 7.36
CA ILE A 57 0.91 -1.53 7.57
C ILE A 57 1.90 -1.13 6.48
#